data_AF-A0A925QF39-F1
#
_entry.id   AF-A0A925QF39-F1
#
_cell.length_a   1.000
_cell.length_b   1.000
_cell.length_c   1.000
_cell.angle_alpha   90.00
_cell.angle_beta   90.00
_cell.angle_gamma   90.00
#
_symmetry.space_group_name_H-M   'P 1'
#
loop_
_entity.id
_entity.type
_entity.pdbx_description
1 polymer ?
#
loop_
_entity_poly.entity_id
_entity_poly.type
_entity_poly.pdbx_seq_one_letter_code
_entity_poly.pdbx_strand_id
1 'polypeptide(L)' 'MKRLTNLEEIEDARCRLVELLEARGEWFLSEGHGRASVALRRGEWELRVAAGALQFSYWGEAGARTWRVVAWGR' A
#
# COMPACT_ATOMS: atom_id res chain seq x y z
N MET A 1 -11.64 10.25 2.83
CA MET A 1 -11.34 8.83 2.52
C MET A 1 -12.59 8.15 1.97
N LYS A 2 -12.51 7.57 0.76
CA LYS A 2 -13.57 6.82 0.08
C LYS A 2 -13.34 5.31 0.31
N ARG A 3 -14.39 4.55 0.62
CA ARG A 3 -14.28 3.08 0.74
C ARG A 3 -14.09 2.44 -0.62
N LEU A 4 -13.30 1.37 -0.68
CA LEU A 4 -13.09 0.58 -1.89
C LEU A 4 -14.12 -0.56 -1.90
N THR A 5 -15.22 -0.36 -2.63
CA THR A 5 -16.39 -1.25 -2.58
C THR A 5 -16.63 -2.01 -3.88
N ASN A 6 -16.06 -1.54 -4.99
CA ASN A 6 -16.15 -2.20 -6.28
C ASN A 6 -14.78 -2.26 -6.98
N LEU A 7 -14.70 -3.05 -8.05
CA LEU A 7 -13.45 -3.31 -8.75
C LEU A 7 -12.85 -2.05 -9.41
N GLU A 8 -13.68 -1.16 -9.94
CA GLU A 8 -13.23 0.09 -10.57
C GLU A 8 -12.53 1.00 -9.55
N GLU A 9 -13.14 1.18 -8.37
CA GLU A 9 -12.54 1.93 -7.26
C GLU A 9 -11.22 1.30 -6.79
N ILE A 10 -11.18 -0.02 -6.73
CA ILE A 10 -10.00 -0.78 -6.33
C ILE A 10 -8.86 -0.59 -7.33
N GLU A 11 -9.13 -0.68 -8.63
CA GLU A 11 -8.11 -0.51 -9.66
C GLU A 11 -7.64 0.95 -9.77
N ASP A 12 -8.54 1.93 -9.68
CA ASP A 12 -8.15 3.35 -9.64
C ASP A 12 -7.23 3.63 -8.44
N ALA A 13 -7.61 3.16 -7.25
CA ALA A 13 -6.77 3.29 -6.06
C ALA A 13 -5.42 2.60 -6.23
N ARG A 14 -5.39 1.40 -6.83
CA ARG A 14 -4.13 0.67 -7.11
C ARG A 14 -3.22 1.49 -8.02
N CYS A 15 -3.73 1.99 -9.16
CA CYS A 15 -2.95 2.78 -10.10
C CYS A 15 -2.36 4.02 -9.43
N ARG A 16 -3.17 4.76 -8.67
CA ARG A 16 -2.73 5.97 -7.95
C ARG A 16 -1.68 5.67 -6.89
N LEU A 17 -1.86 4.60 -6.13
CA LEU A 17 -0.90 4.19 -5.11
C LEU A 17 0.44 3.77 -5.73
N VAL A 18 0.41 3.03 -6.84
CA VAL A 18 1.63 2.67 -7.58
C VAL A 18 2.33 3.92 -8.10
N GLU A 19 1.61 4.85 -8.75
CA GLU A 19 2.18 6.12 -9.21
C GLU A 19 2.86 6.89 -8.07
N LEU A 20 2.23 6.96 -6.89
CA LEU A 20 2.77 7.68 -5.73
C LEU A 20 4.01 7.01 -5.14
N LEU A 21 3.99 5.68 -5.01
CA LEU A 21 5.11 4.91 -4.45
C LEU A 21 6.32 4.89 -5.40
N GLU A 22 6.09 4.83 -6.72
CA GLU A 22 7.15 4.92 -7.72
C GLU A 22 7.73 6.35 -7.84
N ALA A 23 6.90 7.39 -7.66
CA ALA A 23 7.32 8.77 -7.86
C ALA A 23 8.21 9.34 -6.74
N ARG A 24 8.34 8.70 -5.58
CA ARG A 24 9.25 9.17 -4.52
C ARG A 24 10.09 8.02 -3.96
N GLY A 25 11.40 8.19 -3.92
CA GLY A 25 12.33 7.17 -3.41
C GLY A 25 12.34 6.99 -1.89
N GLU A 26 11.68 7.87 -1.13
CA GLU A 26 11.80 7.94 0.34
C GLU A 26 10.42 7.90 1.03
N TRP A 27 9.61 6.90 0.71
CA TRP A 27 8.40 6.65 1.49
C TRP A 27 8.72 5.85 2.74
N PHE A 28 8.08 6.22 3.85
CA PHE A 28 8.14 5.49 5.09
C PHE A 28 6.73 5.13 5.54
N LEU A 29 6.60 3.93 6.07
CA LEU A 29 5.34 3.35 6.51
C LEU A 29 5.36 3.23 8.04
N SER A 30 4.46 3.95 8.70
CA SER A 30 4.34 3.94 10.16
C SER A 30 3.24 3.00 10.61
N GLU A 31 3.61 1.93 11.31
CA GLU A 31 2.68 0.94 11.86
C GLU A 31 2.07 1.43 13.19
N GLY A 32 1.13 2.40 13.13
CA GLY A 32 0.45 2.90 14.33
C GLY A 32 1.35 3.70 15.29
N HIS A 33 0.80 4.10 16.44
CA HIS A 33 1.53 4.92 17.42
C HIS A 33 2.64 4.11 18.11
N GLY A 34 3.89 4.55 17.97
CA GLY A 34 5.05 4.03 18.70
C GLY A 34 5.90 2.97 17.98
N ARG A 35 5.58 2.58 16.74
CA ARG A 35 6.49 1.74 15.93
C ARG A 35 7.40 2.59 15.06
N ALA A 36 8.62 2.08 14.87
CA ALA A 36 9.57 2.64 13.92
C ALA A 36 8.97 2.60 12.51
N SER A 37 9.14 3.70 11.78
CA SER A 37 8.72 3.76 10.38
C SER A 37 9.60 2.86 9.53
N VAL A 38 8.99 2.09 8.64
CA VAL A 38 9.68 1.20 7.70
C VAL A 38 9.89 1.93 6.39
N ALA A 39 11.14 2.01 5.91
CA ALA A 39 11.42 2.55 4.58
C ALA A 39 10.86 1.60 3.50
N LEU A 40 10.11 2.14 2.55
CA LEU A 40 9.60 1.39 1.39
C LEU A 40 10.54 1.60 0.21
N ARG A 41 11.47 0.67 0.03
CA ARG A 41 12.39 0.70 -1.11
C ARG A 41 11.73 0.09 -2.34
N ARG A 42 12.16 0.52 -3.53
CA ARG A 42 11.67 -0.06 -4.78
C ARG A 42 11.98 -1.55 -4.84
N GLY A 43 10.99 -2.37 -5.18
CA GLY A 43 11.13 -3.83 -5.19
C GLY A 43 11.03 -4.49 -3.81
N GLU A 44 10.72 -3.73 -2.76
CA GLU A 44 10.45 -4.23 -1.40
C GLU A 44 8.94 -4.11 -1.03
N TRP A 45 8.09 -3.91 -2.04
CA TRP A 45 6.65 -3.82 -1.88
C TRP A 45 5.90 -4.32 -3.12
N GLU A 46 4.63 -4.69 -2.93
CA GLU A 46 3.71 -5.10 -3.99
C GLU A 46 2.30 -4.56 -3.70
N LEU A 47 1.62 -4.07 -4.74
CA LEU A 47 0.19 -3.77 -4.73
C LEU A 47 -0.53 -4.70 -5.69
N ARG A 48 -1.42 -5.55 -5.15
CA ARG A 48 -2.18 -6.50 -5.96
C ARG A 48 -3.67 -6.45 -5.64
N VAL A 49 -4.49 -6.74 -6.65
CA VAL A 49 -5.91 -7.01 -6.45
C VAL A 49 -6.10 -8.51 -6.36
N ALA A 50 -6.64 -8.98 -5.24
CA ALA A 50 -6.91 -10.40 -5.01
C ALA A 50 -8.26 -10.55 -4.32
N ALA A 51 -9.09 -11.46 -4.82
CA ALA A 51 -10.43 -11.75 -4.28
C ALA A 51 -11.29 -10.47 -4.05
N GLY A 52 -11.25 -9.52 -4.97
CA GLY A 52 -12.02 -8.26 -4.87
C GLY A 52 -11.53 -7.30 -3.78
N ALA A 53 -10.26 -7.39 -3.39
CA ALA A 53 -9.66 -6.49 -2.43
C ALA A 53 -8.28 -6.01 -2.91
N LEU A 54 -7.97 -4.75 -2.62
CA LEU A 54 -6.62 -4.23 -2.78
C LEU A 54 -5.76 -4.68 -1.59
N GLN A 55 -4.65 -5.35 -1.89
CA GLN A 55 -3.66 -5.80 -0.93
C GLN A 55 -2.37 -5.03 -1.15
N PHE A 56 -1.82 -4.48 -0.07
CA PHE A 56 -0.50 -3.89 -0.01
C PHE A 56 0.40 -4.80 0.79
N SER A 57 1.45 -5.32 0.17
CA SER A 57 2.47 -6.13 0.81
C SER A 57 3.81 -5.40 0.80
N TYR A 58 4.59 -5.57 1.85
CA TYR A 58 5.98 -5.11 1.88
C TYR A 58 6.85 -6.07 2.67
N TRP A 59 8.14 -6.07 2.37
CA TRP A 59 9.14 -6.93 2.99
C TRP A 59 10.45 -6.18 3.22
N GLY A 60 11.27 -6.67 4.14
CA GLY A 60 12.57 -6.10 4.43
C GLY A 60 13.17 -6.72 5.68
N GLU A 61 14.12 -6.02 6.31
CA GLU A 61 14.81 -6.51 7.52
C GLU A 61 13.84 -6.78 8.70
N ALA A 62 12.72 -6.05 8.76
CA ALA A 62 11.68 -6.25 9.76
C ALA A 62 10.73 -7.44 9.44
N GLY A 63 10.96 -8.16 8.34
CA GLY A 63 10.11 -9.26 7.85
C GLY A 63 9.10 -8.81 6.80
N ALA A 64 8.13 -9.68 6.50
CA ALA A 64 7.08 -9.43 5.51
C ALA A 64 5.71 -9.18 6.17
N ARG A 65 4.96 -8.24 5.61
CA ARG A 65 3.60 -7.87 6.05
C ARG A 65 2.70 -7.66 4.84
N THR A 66 1.42 -7.97 5.02
CA THR A 66 0.38 -7.71 4.02
C THR A 66 -0.83 -7.09 4.70
N TRP A 67 -1.30 -5.97 4.13
CA TRP A 67 -2.45 -5.21 4.59
C TRP A 67 -3.54 -5.19 3.53
N ARG A 68 -4.79 -5.23 3.99
CA ARG A 68 -5.94 -4.94 3.15
C ARG A 68 -6.18 -3.43 3.13
N VAL A 69 -6.17 -2.84 1.95
CA VAL A 69 -6.55 -1.43 1.77
C VAL A 69 -8.07 -1.37 1.67
N VAL A 70 -8.72 -0.83 2.70
CA VAL A 70 -10.19 -0.76 2.80
C VAL A 70 -10.78 0.57 2.33
N ALA A 71 -9.96 1.60 2.29
CA ALA A 71 -10.34 2.93 1.86
C ALA A 71 -9.13 3.68 1.29
N TRP A 72 -9.39 4.56 0.34
CA TRP A 72 -8.40 5.44 -0.27
C TRP A 72 -8.98 6.84 -0.40
N GLY A 73 -8.17 7.86 -0.14
CA GLY A 73 -8.58 9.26 -0.25
C GLY A 73 -7.43 10.08 -0.77
N ARG A 74 -7.75 11.03 -1.64
CA ARG A 74 -6.84 12.09 -2.03
C ARG A 74 -6.82 13.19 -0.98
#